data_AF-A0A258BB99-F1
#
_entry.id   AF-A0A258BB99-F1
#
_cell.length_a   1.000
_cell.length_b   1.000
_cell.length_c   1.000
_cell.angle_alpha   90.00
_cell.angle_beta   90.00
_cell.angle_gamma   90.00
#
_symmetry.space_group_name_H-M   'P 1'
#
loop_
_entity.id
_entity.type
_entity.pdbx_description
1 polymer ?
#
loop_
_entity_poly.entity_id
_entity_poly.type
_entity_poly.pdbx_seq_one_letter_code
_entity_poly.pdbx_strand_id
1 'polypeptide(L)' 'MKALILFGHGARDARWREPFDRLKEKWEAQHSNIVVELAFLEMMKPSLEEAV' A
#
# COMPACT_ATOMS: atom_id res chain seq x y z
N MET A 1 5.98 2.96 18.00
CA MET A 1 5.25 3.46 16.82
C MET A 1 4.49 2.30 16.19
N LYS A 2 3.34 2.55 15.57
CA LYS A 2 2.58 1.54 14.81
C LYS A 2 2.49 1.98 13.35
N ALA A 3 2.56 1.02 12.44
CA ALA A 3 2.39 1.22 11.01
C ALA A 3 1.43 0.17 10.45
N LEU A 4 0.84 0.46 9.30
CA LEU A 4 -0.03 -0.43 8.54
C LEU A 4 0.56 -0.64 7.14
N ILE A 5 0.74 -1.89 6.73
CA ILE A 5 1.09 -2.21 5.34
C ILE A 5 -0.14 -2.83 4.67
N LEU A 6 -0.61 -2.21 3.60
CA LEU A 6 -1.64 -2.76 2.72
C LEU A 6 -0.93 -3.65 1.69
N PHE A 7 -0.86 -4.95 2.01
CA PHE A 7 -0.15 -5.93 1.19
C PHE A 7 -1.09 -6.61 0.19
N GLY A 8 -0.78 -6.49 -1.11
CA GLY A 8 -1.52 -7.12 -2.19
C GLY A 8 -0.66 -8.06 -3.04
N HIS A 9 -1.28 -8.85 -3.91
CA HIS A 9 -0.55 -9.74 -4.82
C HIS A 9 0.23 -8.96 -5.90
N GLY A 10 -0.33 -7.84 -6.35
CA GLY A 10 0.13 -7.11 -7.54
C GLY A 10 -0.38 -7.76 -8.84
N ALA A 11 -0.33 -6.99 -9.93
CA ALA A 11 -0.86 -7.41 -11.23
C ALA A 11 -0.07 -6.78 -12.38
N ARG A 12 -0.21 -7.32 -13.60
CA ARG A 12 0.46 -6.81 -14.80
C ARG A 12 -0.06 -5.43 -15.23
N ASP A 13 -1.36 -5.20 -15.07
CA ASP A 13 -1.98 -3.93 -15.41
C ASP A 13 -1.84 -2.97 -14.23
N ALA A 14 -1.09 -1.88 -14.43
CA ALA A 14 -0.79 -0.89 -13.41
C ALA A 14 -2.05 -0.27 -12.78
N ARG A 15 -3.19 -0.25 -13.50
CA ARG A 15 -4.46 0.28 -12.98
C ARG A 15 -5.01 -0.51 -11.79
N TRP A 16 -4.57 -1.75 -11.60
CA TRP A 16 -4.91 -2.52 -10.39
C TRP A 16 -4.40 -1.87 -9.10
N ARG A 17 -3.42 -0.96 -9.19
CA ARG A 17 -2.88 -0.21 -8.05
C ARG A 17 -3.82 0.90 -7.57
N GLU A 18 -4.56 1.53 -8.47
CA GLU A 18 -5.45 2.68 -8.18
C GLU A 18 -6.41 2.48 -6.99
N PRO A 19 -7.08 1.32 -6.80
CA PRO A 19 -7.91 1.12 -5.60
C PRO A 19 -7.10 1.07 -4.30
N PHE A 20 -5.85 0.60 -4.33
CA PHE A 20 -4.97 0.56 -3.15
C PHE A 20 -4.45 1.96 -2.80
N ASP A 21 -4.03 2.75 -3.79
CA ASP A 21 -3.62 4.15 -3.56
C ASP A 21 -4.79 4.95 -2.95
N ARG A 22 -6.01 4.81 -3.48
CA ARG A 22 -7.21 5.45 -2.90
C ARG A 22 -7.54 4.96 -1.49
N LEU A 23 -7.24 3.70 -1.16
CA LEU A 23 -7.44 3.16 0.18
C LEU A 23 -6.41 3.74 1.16
N LYS A 24 -5.15 3.86 0.73
CA LYS A 24 -4.07 4.50 1.48
C LYS A 24 -4.44 5.94 1.84
N GLU A 25 -4.81 6.76 0.85
CA GLU A 25 -5.22 8.16 1.06
C GLU A 25 -6.37 8.29 2.07
N LYS A 26 -7.40 7.43 1.95
CA LYS A 26 -8.53 7.43 2.88
C LYS A 26 -8.12 7.05 4.30
N TRP A 27 -7.15 6.16 4.46
CA TRP A 27 -6.65 5.77 5.76
C TRP A 27 -5.84 6.89 6.41
N GLU A 28 -4.92 7.50 5.66
CA GLU A 28 -4.10 8.62 6.10
C GLU A 28 -4.95 9.80 6.58
N ALA A 29 -6.03 10.10 5.85
CA ALA A 29 -6.96 11.17 6.23
C ALA A 29 -7.68 10.92 7.57
N GLN A 30 -7.88 9.67 7.96
CA GLN A 30 -8.58 9.30 9.21
C GLN A 30 -7.62 9.04 10.38
N HIS A 31 -6.36 8.70 10.09
CA HIS A 31 -5.40 8.23 11.08
C HIS A 31 -4.02 8.88 10.86
N SER A 32 -3.93 10.18 11.11
CA SER A 32 -2.71 10.96 10.90
C SER A 32 -1.50 10.52 11.74
N ASN A 33 -1.70 9.68 12.76
CA ASN A 33 -0.66 9.15 13.63
C ASN A 33 -0.19 7.73 13.28
N ILE A 34 -0.76 7.09 12.25
CA ILE A 34 -0.39 5.76 11.79
C ILE A 34 0.20 5.88 10.39
N VAL A 35 1.47 5.51 10.25
CA VAL A 35 2.10 5.41 8.93
C VAL A 35 1.43 4.27 8.16
N VAL A 36 1.00 4.53 6.93
CA VAL A 36 0.44 3.50 6.06
C VAL A 36 1.22 3.45 4.76
N GLU A 37 1.57 2.24 4.33
CA GLU A 37 2.28 2.01 3.07
C GLU A 37 1.60 0.90 2.25
N LEU A 38 1.86 0.91 0.95
CA LEU A 38 1.47 -0.19 0.06
C LEU A 38 2.64 -1.14 -0.08
N ALA A 39 2.36 -2.43 -0.28
CA ALA A 39 3.34 -3.40 -0.70
C ALA A 39 2.71 -4.44 -1.63
N PHE A 40 3.51 -5.01 -2.53
CA PHE A 40 3.05 -6.01 -3.49
C PHE A 40 3.96 -7.24 -3.50
N LEU A 41 3.36 -8.42 -3.64
CA LEU A 41 4.08 -9.69 -3.71
C LEU A 41 4.90 -9.78 -5.00
N GLU A 42 4.30 -9.42 -6.13
CA GLU A 42 4.93 -9.46 -7.45
C GLU A 42 4.35 -8.39 -8.39
N MET A 43 5.00 -8.20 -9.55
CA MET A 43 4.56 -7.34 -10.67
C MET A 43 4.45 -5.83 -10.40
N MET A 44 4.41 -5.42 -9.14
CA MET A 44 4.24 -4.04 -8.71
C MET A 44 5.24 -3.70 -7.60
N LYS A 45 5.40 -2.40 -7.34
CA LYS A 45 6.32 -1.85 -6.37
C LYS A 45 5.60 -0.89 -5.41
N PRO A 46 6.05 -0.79 -4.15
CA PRO A 46 7.20 -1.49 -3.56
C PRO A 46 6.89 -2.96 -3.19
N SER A 47 7.93 -3.78 -3.01
CA SER A 47 7.81 -5.11 -2.39
C SER A 47 7.56 -4.98 -0.89
N LEU A 48 7.20 -6.09 -0.23
CA LEU A 48 7.06 -6.09 1.24
C LEU A 48 8.37 -5.71 1.95
N GLU A 49 9.51 -6.22 1.50
CA GLU A 49 10.82 -5.88 2.06
C GLU A 49 11.19 -4.40 1.86
N GLU A 50 10.75 -3.79 0.75
CA GLU A 50 10.98 -2.36 0.49
C GLU A 50 10.06 -1.44 1.30
N ALA A 51 8.95 -1.97 1.85
CA ALA A 51 7.93 -1.21 2.57
C ALA A 51 8.03 -1.32 4.11
N VAL A 52 8.88 -2.21 4.63
CA VAL A 52 9.13 -2.43 6.07
C VAL A 52 10.31 -1.61 6.57
#